data_AF-A0A455UIM2-F1
#
_entry.id   AF-A0A455UIM2-F1
#
_cell.length_a   1.000
_cell.length_b   1.000
_cell.length_c   1.000
_cell.angle_alpha   90.00
_cell.angle_beta   90.00
_cell.angle_gamma   90.00
#
_symmetry.space_group_name_H-M   'P 1'
#
loop_
_entity.id
_entity.type
_entity.pdbx_description
1 polymer ?
#
loop_
_entity_poly.entity_id
_entity_poly.type
_entity_poly.pdbx_seq_one_letter_code
_entity_poly.pdbx_strand_id
1 'polypeptide(L)'
;MKHWKALAVTSLLAFPVSGLAADISATLYKNPNCGCCAEYAKYLEQNGFDVETIDTHDLVKMKAEYNVPEELHGCHTTVVGDYLFEGHVPVESVTSA
;
A
#
# COMPACT_ATOMS: atom_id res chain seq x y z
N MET A 1 24.73 -14.59 -63.61
CA MET A 1 24.73 -13.32 -62.84
C MET A 1 23.61 -13.42 -61.81
N LYS A 2 23.97 -13.80 -60.58
CA LYS A 2 23.04 -14.22 -59.52
C LYS A 2 23.15 -13.19 -58.41
N HIS A 3 22.20 -12.24 -58.36
CA HIS A 3 22.14 -11.21 -57.33
C HIS A 3 20.75 -11.21 -56.71
N TRP A 4 20.41 -12.29 -56.03
CA TRP A 4 19.23 -12.37 -55.17
C TRP A 4 19.56 -11.64 -53.87
N LYS A 5 19.19 -10.36 -53.77
CA LYS A 5 19.24 -9.62 -52.51
C LYS A 5 18.01 -10.02 -51.69
N ALA A 6 18.21 -10.85 -50.67
CA ALA A 6 17.16 -11.18 -49.71
C ALA A 6 16.90 -9.94 -48.84
N LEU A 7 15.71 -9.35 -48.94
CA LEU A 7 15.24 -8.39 -47.95
C LEU A 7 14.84 -9.17 -46.69
N ALA A 8 15.65 -9.06 -45.64
CA ALA A 8 15.25 -9.48 -44.30
C ALA A 8 14.33 -8.40 -43.71
N VAL A 9 13.04 -8.70 -43.60
CA VAL A 9 12.09 -7.90 -42.82
C VAL A 9 12.19 -8.37 -41.37
N THR A 10 12.96 -7.67 -40.55
CA THR A 10 13.00 -7.87 -39.10
C THR A 10 11.73 -7.28 -38.50
N SER A 11 10.71 -8.12 -38.30
CA SER A 11 9.52 -7.74 -37.55
C SER A 11 9.87 -7.60 -36.07
N LEU A 12 9.87 -6.36 -35.56
CA LEU A 12 10.09 -6.05 -34.15
C LEU A 12 8.76 -6.31 -33.41
N LEU A 13 8.64 -7.47 -32.77
CA LEU A 13 7.52 -7.76 -31.86
C LEU A 13 7.67 -6.88 -30.62
N ALA A 14 6.89 -5.81 -30.55
CA ALA A 14 6.73 -5.02 -29.34
C ALA A 14 5.97 -5.85 -28.29
N PHE A 15 6.71 -6.38 -27.32
CA PHE A 15 6.10 -6.97 -26.12
C PHE A 15 5.46 -5.84 -25.29
N PRO A 16 4.19 -5.99 -24.85
CA PRO A 16 3.65 -5.09 -23.86
C PRO A 16 4.47 -5.27 -22.57
N VAL A 17 5.20 -4.24 -22.18
CA VAL A 17 5.72 -4.14 -20.82
C VAL A 17 4.50 -3.92 -19.93
N SER A 18 4.01 -5.00 -19.33
CA SER A 18 3.11 -4.87 -18.18
C SER A 18 3.89 -4.11 -17.11
N GLY A 19 3.49 -2.86 -16.86
CA GLY A 19 4.04 -2.10 -15.74
C GLY A 19 3.79 -2.89 -14.46
N LEU A 20 4.86 -3.12 -13.70
CA LEU A 20 4.73 -3.55 -12.31
C LEU A 20 3.98 -2.42 -11.60
N ALA A 21 2.72 -2.64 -11.23
CA ALA A 21 2.05 -1.77 -10.27
C ALA A 21 2.92 -1.85 -9.00
N ALA A 22 3.53 -0.74 -8.61
CA ALA A 22 4.26 -0.68 -7.35
C ALA A 22 3.21 -0.79 -6.23
N ASP A 23 3.37 -1.76 -5.35
CA ASP A 23 2.49 -1.92 -4.19
C ASP A 23 2.50 -0.63 -3.35
N ILE A 24 1.34 -0.24 -2.81
CA ILE A 24 1.22 0.98 -2.01
C ILE A 24 1.77 0.70 -0.61
N SER A 25 2.94 1.22 -0.28
CA SER A 25 3.53 1.02 1.05
C SER A 25 2.66 1.66 2.14
N ALA A 26 2.35 0.88 3.17
CA ALA A 26 1.60 1.33 4.34
C ALA A 26 2.23 0.81 5.63
N THR A 27 2.18 1.60 6.70
CA THR A 27 2.56 1.16 8.04
C THR A 27 1.33 1.20 8.94
N LEU A 28 0.94 0.07 9.52
CA LEU A 28 -0.18 -0.04 10.44
C LEU A 28 0.34 -0.24 11.86
N TYR A 29 0.13 0.76 12.71
CA TYR A 29 0.44 0.67 14.14
C TYR A 29 -0.78 0.14 14.89
N LYS A 30 -0.63 -0.91 15.70
CA LYS A 30 -1.73 -1.49 16.47
C LYS A 30 -1.32 -1.95 17.86
N ASN A 31 -2.32 -2.14 18.72
CA ASN A 31 -2.13 -2.90 19.95
C ASN A 31 -1.87 -4.38 19.61
N PRO A 32 -0.90 -5.06 20.27
CA PRO A 32 -0.52 -6.43 19.94
C PRO A 32 -1.69 -7.42 19.99
N ASN A 33 -2.61 -7.22 20.94
CA ASN A 33 -3.73 -8.11 21.19
C ASN A 33 -5.03 -7.74 20.45
N CYS A 34 -4.96 -6.82 19.46
CA CYS A 34 -6.13 -6.40 18.68
C CYS A 34 -6.32 -7.27 17.43
N GLY A 35 -7.21 -8.26 17.50
CA GLY A 35 -7.50 -9.16 16.37
C GLY A 35 -8.14 -8.45 15.16
N CYS A 36 -9.09 -7.54 15.38
CA CYS A 36 -9.72 -6.81 14.26
C CYS A 36 -8.73 -5.90 13.52
N CYS A 37 -7.75 -5.32 14.22
CA CYS A 37 -6.69 -4.54 13.62
C CYS A 37 -5.81 -5.40 12.68
N ALA A 38 -5.55 -6.66 13.05
CA ALA A 38 -4.83 -7.60 12.19
C ALA A 38 -5.65 -7.99 10.94
N GLU A 39 -6.97 -8.15 11.08
CA GLU A 39 -7.84 -8.39 9.92
C GLU A 39 -7.91 -7.17 8.98
N TYR A 40 -7.84 -5.96 9.53
CA TYR A 40 -7.77 -4.75 8.70
C TYR A 40 -6.43 -4.63 7.94
N ALA A 41 -5.29 -5.01 8.56
CA ALA A 41 -4.02 -5.13 7.84
C ALA A 41 -4.13 -6.08 6.65
N LYS A 42 -4.73 -7.27 6.85
CA LYS A 42 -4.99 -8.22 5.75
C LYS A 42 -5.92 -7.65 4.68
N TYR A 43 -6.93 -6.88 5.08
CA TYR A 43 -7.81 -6.21 4.12
C TYR A 43 -7.02 -5.22 3.24
N LEU A 44 -6.10 -4.44 3.81
CA LEU A 44 -5.22 -3.57 3.03
C LEU A 44 -4.31 -4.38 2.09
N GLU A 45 -3.66 -5.44 2.58
CA GLU A 45 -2.81 -6.33 1.76
C GLU A 45 -3.58 -6.92 0.57
N GLN A 46 -4.81 -7.40 0.80
CA GLN A 46 -5.68 -7.94 -0.25
C GLN A 46 -6.08 -6.91 -1.31
N ASN A 47 -5.93 -5.62 -1.02
CA ASN A 47 -6.24 -4.51 -1.92
C ASN A 47 -4.97 -3.84 -2.49
N GLY A 48 -3.81 -4.52 -2.45
CA GLY A 48 -2.60 -4.08 -3.15
C GLY A 48 -1.70 -3.14 -2.36
N PHE A 49 -1.85 -3.11 -1.03
CA PHE A 49 -0.92 -2.43 -0.14
C PHE A 49 0.20 -3.38 0.31
N ASP A 50 1.42 -2.88 0.42
CA ASP A 50 2.52 -3.55 1.13
C ASP A 50 2.52 -3.04 2.58
N VAL A 51 1.97 -3.85 3.49
CA VAL A 51 1.63 -3.41 4.86
C VAL A 51 2.67 -3.89 5.87
N GLU A 52 3.42 -2.95 6.44
CA GLU A 52 4.22 -3.20 7.65
C GLU A 52 3.33 -3.03 8.89
N THR A 53 3.15 -4.10 9.67
CA THR A 53 2.42 -4.02 10.94
C THR A 53 3.39 -3.81 12.10
N ILE A 54 3.20 -2.73 12.87
CA ILE A 54 3.98 -2.41 14.06
C ILE A 54 3.10 -2.57 15.31
N ASP A 55 3.43 -3.58 16.11
CA ASP A 55 2.79 -3.83 17.40
C ASP A 55 3.38 -2.92 18.49
N THR A 56 2.53 -2.13 19.16
CA THR A 56 2.95 -1.21 20.22
C THR A 56 1.92 -1.11 21.35
N HIS A 57 2.40 -0.96 22.58
CA HIS A 57 1.56 -0.65 23.75
C HIS A 57 1.37 0.86 23.95
N ASP A 58 2.12 1.68 23.22
CA ASP A 58 2.19 3.14 23.38
C ASP A 58 1.47 3.89 22.24
N LEU A 59 0.37 3.32 21.70
CA LEU A 59 -0.39 3.93 20.60
C LEU A 59 -0.84 5.36 20.90
N VAL A 60 -1.31 5.63 22.12
CA VAL A 60 -1.78 6.96 22.52
C VAL A 60 -0.65 7.99 22.41
N LYS A 61 0.55 7.61 22.85
CA LYS A 61 1.72 8.49 22.78
C LYS A 61 2.09 8.77 21.33
N MET A 62 2.14 7.74 20.49
CA MET A 62 2.41 7.88 19.07
C MET A 62 1.38 8.80 18.40
N LYS A 63 0.08 8.57 18.63
CA LYS A 63 -1.02 9.40 18.09
C LYS A 63 -0.88 10.87 18.48
N ALA A 64 -0.47 11.14 19.72
CA ALA A 64 -0.19 12.50 20.18
C ALA A 64 1.01 13.13 19.44
N GLU A 65 2.09 12.37 19.19
CA GLU A 65 3.26 12.83 18.41
C GLU A 65 2.87 13.20 16.96
N TYR A 66 1.90 12.50 16.37
CA TYR A 66 1.32 12.83 15.05
C TYR A 66 0.17 13.85 15.11
N ASN A 67 -0.11 14.44 16.28
CA ASN A 67 -1.20 15.41 16.50
C ASN A 67 -2.60 14.89 16.13
N VAL A 68 -2.84 13.59 16.29
CA VAL A 68 -4.18 13.01 16.12
C VAL A 68 -5.07 13.50 17.28
N PRO A 69 -6.19 14.19 16.99
CA PRO A 69 -7.14 14.62 18.03
C PRO A 69 -7.61 13.44 18.88
N GLU A 70 -7.69 13.63 20.20
CA GLU A 70 -8.00 12.55 21.15
C GLU A 70 -9.37 11.91 20.85
N GLU A 71 -10.34 12.69 20.39
CA GLU A 71 -11.67 12.23 20.00
C GLU A 71 -11.68 11.29 18.79
N LEU A 72 -10.57 11.23 18.02
CA LEU A 72 -10.41 10.36 16.86
C LEU A 72 -9.57 9.12 17.15
N HIS A 73 -9.08 8.93 18.39
CA HIS A 73 -8.21 7.79 18.71
C HIS A 73 -8.94 6.45 18.56
N GLY A 74 -8.58 5.69 17.55
CA GLY A 74 -8.99 4.30 17.34
C GLY A 74 -8.02 3.28 17.92
N CYS A 75 -8.28 1.99 17.63
CA CYS A 75 -7.43 0.88 18.08
C CYS A 75 -6.15 0.66 17.25
N HIS A 76 -6.05 1.30 16.08
CA HIS A 76 -4.88 1.27 15.20
C HIS A 76 -4.84 2.56 14.37
N THR A 77 -3.72 2.77 13.70
CA THR A 77 -3.45 3.92 12.85
C THR A 77 -2.67 3.45 11.64
N THR A 78 -3.12 3.79 10.43
CA THR A 78 -2.41 3.46 9.18
C THR A 78 -1.76 4.71 8.62
N VAL A 79 -0.47 4.63 8.31
CA VAL A 79 0.29 5.70 7.64
C VAL A 79 0.55 5.26 6.20
N VAL A 80 0.20 6.12 5.24
CA VAL A 80 0.44 5.91 3.80
C VAL A 80 1.01 7.20 3.23
N GLY A 81 2.30 7.20 2.87
CA GLY A 81 3.00 8.43 2.50
C GLY A 81 2.95 9.46 3.62
N ASP A 82 2.46 10.66 3.31
CA ASP A 82 2.31 11.76 4.27
C ASP A 82 0.93 11.78 4.99
N TYR A 83 0.08 10.78 4.72
CA TYR A 83 -1.27 10.69 5.26
C TYR A 83 -1.38 9.66 6.39
N LEU A 84 -2.26 9.97 7.34
CA LEU A 84 -2.58 9.14 8.48
C LEU A 84 -4.09 8.89 8.53
N PHE A 85 -4.46 7.62 8.71
CA PHE A 85 -5.84 7.14 8.72
C PHE A 85 -6.13 6.45 10.06
N GLU A 86 -7.21 6.88 10.71
CA GLU A 86 -7.67 6.32 11.99
C GLU A 86 -8.84 5.36 11.78
N GLY A 87 -8.69 4.13 12.24
CA GLY A 87 -9.73 3.09 12.16
C GLY A 87 -9.84 2.40 10.80
N HIS A 88 -10.94 1.65 10.60
CA HIS A 88 -11.18 0.84 9.39
C HIS A 88 -11.65 1.70 8.21
N VAL A 89 -10.75 2.47 7.62
CA VAL A 89 -11.02 3.33 6.46
C VAL A 89 -11.08 2.48 5.18
N PRO A 90 -12.11 2.63 4.32
CA PRO A 90 -12.16 1.91 3.05
C PRO A 90 -10.97 2.25 2.13
N VAL A 91 -10.44 1.26 1.41
CA VAL A 91 -9.25 1.44 0.53
C VAL A 91 -9.45 2.51 -0.54
N GLU A 92 -10.68 2.70 -1.04
CA GLU A 92 -11.01 3.79 -1.97
C GLU A 92 -10.75 5.18 -1.36
N SER A 93 -10.93 5.34 -0.05
CA SER A 93 -10.63 6.60 0.66
C SER A 93 -9.14 6.75 0.94
N VAL A 94 -8.44 5.65 1.23
CA VAL A 94 -6.99 5.67 1.46
C VAL A 94 -6.21 6.02 0.19
N THR A 95 -6.67 5.51 -0.96
CA THR A 95 -6.03 5.70 -2.28
C THR A 95 -6.40 7.00 -2.99
N SER A 96 -7.38 7.75 -2.48
CA SER A 96 -7.83 9.02 -3.06
C SER A 96 -7.33 10.25 -2.32
N ALA A 97 -6.54 10.06 -1.25
CA ALA A 97 -5.91 11.12 -0.47
C ALA A 97 -4.73 11.76 -1.22
#